data_AF-A0A1X0JRH9-F1
#
_entry.id   AF-A0A1X0JRH9-F1
#
_cell.length_a   1.000
_cell.length_b   1.000
_cell.length_c   1.000
_cell.angle_alpha   90.00
_cell.angle_beta   90.00
_cell.angle_gamma   90.00
#
_symmetry.space_group_name_H-M   'P 1'
#
loop_
_entity.id
_entity.type
_entity.pdbx_description
1 polymer ?
#
loop_
_entity_poly.entity_id
_entity_poly.type
_entity_poly.pdbx_seq_one_letter_code
_entity_poly.pdbx_strand_id
1 'polypeptide(L)' 'MDNQVGHGIVDPVAALTYDLPPGEPVGPQHLAAPLVLAPPKVGRDMTPVWVAAAGVGGLALLCSVVLGSAALMRRREGR' A
#
# COMPACT_ATOMS: atom_id res chain seq x y z
N MET A 1 -23.58 5.64 7.16
CA MET A 1 -23.26 4.64 6.13
C MET A 1 -21.83 4.84 5.73
N ASP A 2 -21.05 3.76 5.67
CA ASP A 2 -19.69 3.78 5.12
C ASP A 2 -19.72 3.32 3.64
N ASN A 3 -18.72 3.71 2.87
CA ASN A 3 -18.61 3.37 1.45
C ASN A 3 -18.03 1.97 1.21
N GLN A 4 -17.49 1.30 2.23
CA GLN A 4 -17.04 -0.09 2.12
C GLN A 4 -18.15 -1.07 2.48
N VAL A 5 -18.91 -0.81 3.55
CA VAL A 5 -19.92 -1.77 4.08
C VAL A 5 -21.34 -1.20 4.21
N GLY A 6 -21.59 0.06 3.87
CA GLY A 6 -22.92 0.65 3.91
C GLY A 6 -23.49 0.71 5.34
N HIS A 7 -24.52 -0.10 5.59
CA HIS A 7 -25.18 -0.25 6.89
C HIS A 7 -24.44 -1.20 7.84
N GLY A 8 -23.31 -1.76 7.41
CA GLY A 8 -22.56 -2.77 8.14
C GLY A 8 -22.94 -4.19 7.71
N ILE A 9 -22.35 -5.17 8.40
CA ILE A 9 -22.65 -6.59 8.19
C ILE A 9 -24.02 -6.92 8.79
N VAL A 10 -24.80 -7.73 8.09
CA VAL A 10 -26.12 -8.17 8.54
C VAL A 10 -25.98 -9.03 9.80
N ASP A 11 -26.71 -8.66 10.85
CA ASP A 11 -26.96 -9.51 12.01
C ASP A 11 -28.23 -10.35 11.75
N PRO A 12 -28.11 -11.66 11.50
CA PRO A 12 -29.25 -12.51 11.16
C PRO A 12 -30.22 -12.72 12.33
N VAL A 13 -29.75 -12.63 13.57
CA VAL A 13 -30.61 -12.79 14.76
C VAL A 13 -31.43 -11.53 14.95
N ALA A 14 -30.80 -10.36 14.89
CA ALA A 14 -31.54 -9.11 14.95
C ALA A 14 -32.50 -8.97 13.76
N ALA A 15 -32.08 -9.35 12.56
CA ALA A 15 -32.93 -9.29 11.36
C ALA A 15 -34.20 -10.14 11.46
N LEU A 16 -34.18 -11.23 12.25
CA LEU A 16 -35.33 -12.11 12.40
C LEU A 16 -36.17 -11.84 13.66
N THR A 17 -35.57 -11.24 14.71
CA THR A 17 -36.21 -11.09 16.02
C THR A 17 -36.59 -9.66 16.39
N TYR A 18 -36.01 -8.65 15.75
CA TYR A 18 -36.36 -7.27 16.06
C TYR A 18 -37.68 -6.89 15.40
N ASP A 19 -38.58 -6.39 16.25
CA ASP A 19 -39.84 -5.80 15.81
C ASP A 19 -39.60 -4.34 15.45
N LEU A 20 -39.53 -4.07 14.15
CA LEU A 20 -39.43 -2.71 13.61
C LEU A 20 -40.77 -2.31 12.99
N PRO A 21 -41.18 -1.03 13.12
CA PRO A 21 -42.30 -0.53 12.33
C PRO A 21 -42.03 -0.73 10.84
N PRO A 22 -43.06 -1.05 10.04
CA PRO A 22 -42.89 -1.26 8.60
C PRO A 22 -42.27 -0.02 7.97
N GLY A 23 -41.14 -0.23 7.29
CA GLY A 23 -40.42 0.84 6.59
C GLY A 23 -41.12 1.28 5.31
N GLU A 24 -40.61 2.35 4.71
CA GLU A 24 -41.05 2.83 3.39
C GLU A 24 -40.90 1.70 2.34
N PRO A 25 -41.87 1.52 1.42
CA PRO A 25 -41.74 0.56 0.34
C PRO A 25 -40.49 0.80 -0.48
N VAL A 26 -39.54 -0.15 -0.41
CA VAL A 26 -38.35 -0.12 -1.26
C VAL A 26 -38.69 -0.72 -2.62
N GLY A 27 -38.15 -0.10 -3.68
CA GLY A 27 -38.34 -0.56 -5.06
C GLY A 27 -37.71 -1.93 -5.36
N PRO A 28 -37.75 -2.39 -6.62
CA PRO A 28 -37.23 -3.70 -7.01
C PRO A 28 -35.77 -3.89 -6.58
N GLN A 29 -35.52 -4.91 -5.76
CA GLN A 29 -34.20 -5.21 -5.23
C GLN A 29 -33.47 -6.20 -6.15
N HIS A 30 -32.33 -5.82 -6.71
CA HIS A 30 -31.50 -6.72 -7.50
C HIS A 30 -30.56 -7.53 -6.59
N LEU A 31 -31.11 -8.48 -5.84
CA LEU A 31 -30.40 -9.30 -4.85
C LEU A 31 -29.32 -10.21 -5.45
N ALA A 32 -29.29 -10.37 -6.77
CA ALA A 32 -28.31 -11.15 -7.53
C ALA A 32 -27.53 -10.30 -8.54
N ALA A 33 -27.54 -8.97 -8.42
CA ALA A 33 -26.74 -8.12 -9.30
C ALA A 33 -25.25 -8.48 -9.16
N PRO A 34 -24.52 -8.63 -10.28
CA PRO A 34 -23.08 -8.83 -10.24
C PRO A 34 -22.40 -7.71 -9.45
N LEU A 35 -21.58 -8.09 -8.48
CA LEU A 35 -20.84 -7.13 -7.67
C LEU A 35 -19.75 -6.49 -8.55
N VAL A 36 -19.91 -5.21 -8.88
CA VAL A 36 -18.88 -4.46 -9.61
C VAL A 36 -17.77 -4.13 -8.62
N LEU A 37 -16.75 -4.99 -8.58
CA LEU A 37 -15.56 -4.76 -7.79
C LEU A 37 -14.76 -3.62 -8.42
N ALA A 38 -14.25 -2.72 -7.57
CA ALA A 38 -13.25 -1.75 -8.01
C ALA A 38 -12.03 -2.51 -8.56
N PRO A 39 -11.38 -2.00 -9.63
CA PRO A 39 -10.14 -2.58 -10.13
C PRO A 39 -9.11 -2.74 -9.00
N PRO A 40 -8.31 -3.82 -9.02
CA PRO A 40 -7.26 -4.01 -8.03
C PRO A 40 -6.32 -2.81 -8.04
N LYS A 41 -5.85 -2.42 -6.84
CA LYS A 41 -4.89 -1.31 -6.70
C LYS A 41 -3.64 -1.62 -7.52
N VAL A 42 -3.18 -0.66 -8.30
CA VAL A 42 -1.93 -0.76 -9.06
C VAL A 42 -0.79 -1.05 -8.07
N GLY A 43 0.08 -2.00 -8.42
CA GLY A 43 1.25 -2.34 -7.63
C GLY A 43 2.18 -1.13 -7.42
N ARG A 44 2.97 -1.16 -6.34
CA ARG A 44 3.90 -0.06 -6.04
C ARG A 44 4.97 0.04 -7.13
N ASP A 45 5.16 1.23 -7.67
CA ASP A 45 6.27 1.51 -8.60
C ASP A 45 7.61 1.49 -7.84
N MET A 46 8.48 0.55 -8.21
CA MET A 46 9.81 0.36 -7.61
C MET A 46 10.90 1.18 -8.28
N THR A 47 10.62 1.78 -9.44
CA THR A 47 11.59 2.57 -10.22
C THR A 47 12.30 3.64 -9.38
N PRO A 48 11.61 4.51 -8.61
CA PRO A 48 12.29 5.53 -7.80
C PRO A 48 13.15 4.94 -6.68
N VAL A 49 12.75 3.80 -6.12
CA VAL A 49 13.53 3.10 -5.07
C VAL A 49 14.86 2.62 -5.65
N TRP A 50 14.83 2.01 -6.83
CA TRP A 50 16.04 1.54 -7.51
C TRP A 50 16.96 2.69 -7.94
N VAL A 51 16.40 3.79 -8.45
CA VAL A 51 17.18 4.99 -8.80
C VAL A 51 17.88 5.58 -7.57
N ALA A 52 17.16 5.70 -6.44
CA ALA A 52 17.74 6.20 -5.20
C ALA A 52 18.83 5.27 -4.66
N ALA A 53 18.57 3.96 -4.64
CA ALA A 53 19.54 2.96 -4.18
C ALA A 53 20.81 2.98 -5.03
N ALA A 54 20.68 3.07 -6.36
CA ALA A 54 21.81 3.16 -7.28
C ALA A 54 22.60 4.46 -7.07
N GLY A 55 21.92 5.61 -6.93
CA GLY A 55 22.57 6.89 -6.70
C GLY A 55 23.36 6.94 -5.39
N VAL A 56 22.72 6.54 -4.28
CA VAL A 56 23.36 6.51 -2.95
C VAL A 56 24.49 5.49 -2.92
N GLY A 57 24.25 4.27 -3.42
CA GLY A 57 25.26 3.22 -3.46
C GLY A 57 26.47 3.59 -4.32
N GLY A 58 26.24 4.17 -5.50
CA GLY A 58 27.29 4.61 -6.40
C GLY A 58 28.16 5.71 -5.78
N LEU A 59 27.54 6.71 -5.14
CA LEU A 59 28.28 7.78 -4.48
C LEU A 59 29.11 7.26 -3.29
N ALA A 60 28.53 6.40 -2.46
CA ALA A 60 29.25 5.80 -1.34
C ALA A 60 30.46 4.98 -1.81
N LEU A 61 30.30 4.21 -2.89
CA LEU A 61 31.38 3.41 -3.47
C LEU A 61 32.50 4.31 -4.02
N LEU A 62 32.17 5.37 -4.76
CA LEU A 62 33.16 6.34 -5.25
C LEU A 62 33.93 6.99 -4.09
N CYS A 63 33.23 7.47 -3.07
CA CYS A 63 33.85 8.05 -1.88
C CYS A 63 34.79 7.06 -1.18
N SER A 64 34.37 5.79 -1.06
CA SER A 64 35.19 4.75 -0.44
C SER A 64 36.49 4.49 -1.22
N VAL A 65 36.44 4.48 -2.55
CA VAL A 65 37.62 4.29 -3.41
C VAL A 65 38.57 5.47 -3.29
N VAL A 66 38.06 6.70 -3.36
CA VAL A 66 38.88 7.92 -3.28
C VAL A 66 39.54 8.05 -1.91
N LEU A 67 38.76 7.95 -0.83
CA LEU A 67 39.28 8.09 0.52
C LEU A 67 40.16 6.89 0.92
N GLY A 68 39.78 5.68 0.51
CA GLY A 68 40.55 4.47 0.77
C GLY A 68 41.91 4.47 0.08
N SER A 69 41.97 4.87 -1.21
CA SER A 69 43.23 4.99 -1.94
C SER A 69 44.14 6.07 -1.34
N ALA A 70 43.60 7.25 -1.03
CA ALA A 70 44.35 8.32 -0.37
C ALA A 70 44.92 7.88 0.99
N ALA A 71 44.13 7.18 1.80
CA ALA A 71 44.58 6.64 3.08
C ALA A 71 45.69 5.59 2.93
N LEU A 72 45.61 4.72 1.91
CA LEU A 72 46.63 3.71 1.64
C LEU A 72 47.96 4.33 1.20
N MET A 73 47.93 5.37 0.35
CA MET A 73 49.12 6.08 -0.10
C MET A 73 49.83 6.77 1.08
N ARG A 74 49.08 7.49 1.93
CA ARG A 74 49.65 8.15 3.12
C ARG A 74 50.32 7.19 4.11
N ARG A 75 49.87 5.93 4.17
CA ARG A 75 50.50 4.88 5.00
C ARG A 75 51.83 4.38 4.42
N ARG A 76 52.07 4.54 3.11
CA ARG A 76 53.30 4.14 2.44
C ARG A 76 54.41 5.17 2.59
N GLU A 77 54.09 6.46 2.48
CA GLU A 77 55.07 7.55 2.71
C GLU A 77 55.55 7.67 4.17
N GLY A 78 54.77 7.18 5.14
CA GLY A 78 55.10 7.26 6.57
C GLY A 78 55.96 6.10 7.10
N ARG A 79 56.50 5.23 6.23
CA ARG A 79 57.32 4.06 6.58
C ARG A 79 58.62 4.10 5.79
#